data_AF-A0A1G8KEU3-F1
#
_entry.id   AF-A0A1G8KEU3-F1
#
_cell.length_a   1.000
_cell.length_b   1.000
_cell.length_c   1.000
_cell.angle_alpha   90.00
_cell.angle_beta   90.00
_cell.angle_gamma   90.00
#
_symmetry.space_group_name_H-M   'P 1'
#
loop_
_entity.id
_entity.type
_entity.pdbx_description
1 polymer ?
#
loop_
_entity_poly.entity_id
_entity_poly.type
_entity_poly.pdbx_seq_one_letter_code
_entity_poly.pdbx_strand_id
1 'polypeptide(L)' 'MPVPSQDGKFVHCSYCGQKFRFGYDASLHEKEKHSDQPSSNL' A
#
# COMPACT_ATOMS: atom_id res chain seq x y z
N MET A 1 3.65 4.31 0.33
CA MET A 1 3.53 3.95 1.76
C MET A 1 2.07 3.66 1.98
N PRO A 2 1.71 2.41 2.32
CA PRO A 2 0.34 1.96 2.24
C PRO A 2 -0.54 2.59 3.32
N VAL A 3 -1.79 2.87 2.96
CA VAL A 3 -2.70 3.71 3.74
C VAL A 3 -3.54 2.84 4.69
N PRO A 4 -3.47 3.02 6.02
CA PRO A 4 -4.34 2.27 6.93
C PRO A 4 -5.81 2.65 6.73
N SER A 5 -6.68 1.65 6.75
CA SER A 5 -8.14 1.85 6.75
C SER A 5 -8.58 2.57 8.03
N GLN A 6 -9.67 3.34 7.96
CA GLN A 6 -10.21 4.10 9.09
C GLN A 6 -10.56 3.22 10.30
N ASP A 7 -10.94 1.97 10.06
CA ASP A 7 -11.22 0.97 11.10
C ASP A 7 -9.98 0.28 11.68
N GLY A 8 -8.79 0.55 11.13
CA GLY A 8 -7.52 -0.11 11.52
C GLY A 8 -7.45 -1.60 11.19
N LYS A 9 -8.42 -2.15 10.47
CA LYS A 9 -8.55 -3.60 10.20
C LYS A 9 -7.75 -4.07 8.98
N PHE A 10 -7.47 -3.15 8.06
CA PHE A 10 -6.79 -3.40 6.79
C PHE A 10 -5.90 -2.22 6.42
N VAL A 11 -4.99 -2.45 5.48
CA VAL A 11 -4.14 -1.44 4.86
C VAL A 11 -4.39 -1.46 3.36
N HIS A 12 -4.50 -0.30 2.74
CA HIS A 12 -4.81 -0.14 1.33
C HIS A 12 -3.53 0.21 0.57
N CYS A 13 -3.38 -0.37 -0.63
CA CYS A 13 -2.38 0.10 -1.59
C CYS A 13 -2.71 1.53 -2.01
N SER A 14 -1.70 2.40 -1.98
CA SER A 14 -1.84 3.82 -2.30
C SER A 14 -2.11 4.06 -3.79
N TYR A 15 -1.75 3.11 -4.66
CA TYR A 15 -1.85 3.25 -6.12
C TYR A 15 -3.14 2.68 -6.70
N CYS A 16 -3.60 1.52 -6.20
CA CYS A 16 -4.77 0.82 -6.77
C CYS A 16 -5.90 0.56 -5.77
N GLY A 17 -5.73 0.92 -4.49
CA GLY A 17 -6.75 0.74 -3.46
C GLY A 17 -6.98 -0.71 -3.03
N GLN A 18 -6.12 -1.65 -3.45
CA GLN A 18 -6.21 -3.05 -3.03
C GLN A 18 -6.02 -3.19 -1.51
N LYS A 19 -6.83 -4.04 -0.87
CA LYS A 19 -6.86 -4.22 0.59
C LYS A 19 -5.95 -5.36 1.02
N PHE A 20 -5.18 -5.12 2.07
CA PHE A 20 -4.27 -6.07 2.70
C PHE A 20 -4.51 -6.14 4.20
N ARG A 21 -4.19 -7.28 4.81
CA ARG A 21 -4.30 -7.47 6.25
C ARG A 21 -3.18 -6.72 7.00
N PHE A 22 -1.99 -6.69 6.42
CA PHE A 22 -0.80 -6.09 7.02
C PHE A 22 -0.15 -5.04 6.11
N GLY A 23 0.51 -4.06 6.72
CA GLY A 23 1.24 -3.02 6.00
C GLY A 23 2.46 -3.55 5.22
N TYR A 24 3.05 -4.66 5.69
CA TYR A 24 4.14 -5.34 4.97
C TYR A 24 3.67 -5.86 3.60
N ASP A 25 2.53 -6.56 3.55
CA ASP A 25 1.97 -7.10 2.30
C ASP A 25 1.62 -5.97 1.33
N ALA A 26 1.01 -4.90 1.85
CA ALA A 26 0.69 -3.73 1.04
C ALA A 26 1.96 -3.05 0.49
N SER A 27 3.02 -2.95 1.29
CA SER A 27 4.30 -2.37 0.85
C SER A 27 5.00 -3.24 -0.20
N LEU A 28 4.97 -4.56 -0.05
CA LEU A 28 5.50 -5.49 -1.05
C LEU A 28 4.71 -5.40 -2.36
N HIS A 29 3.39 -5.37 -2.27
CA HIS A 29 2.52 -5.17 -3.42
C HIS A 29 2.81 -3.84 -4.13
N GLU A 30 2.94 -2.72 -3.40
CA GLU A 30 3.35 -1.43 -3.95
C GLU A 30 4.68 -1.57 -4.69
N LYS A 31 5.66 -2.25 -4.09
CA LYS A 31 6.99 -2.44 -4.68
C LYS A 31 7.03 -3.35 -5.91
N GLU A 32 6.18 -4.37 -6.00
CA GLU A 32 6.22 -5.36 -7.09
C GLU A 32 5.25 -5.07 -8.23
N LYS A 33 4.10 -4.47 -7.92
CA LYS A 33 3.05 -4.15 -8.90
C LYS A 33 3.11 -2.71 -9.37
N HIS A 34 3.70 -1.83 -8.55
CA HIS A 34 3.86 -0.41 -8.83
C HIS A 34 5.34 0.01 -8.76
N SER A 35 6.26 -0.90 -9.07
CA SER A 35 7.72 -0.70 -9.05
C SER A 35 8.19 0.47 -9.91
N ASP A 36 7.43 0.79 -10.97
CA ASP A 36 7.67 1.90 -11.89
C ASP A 36 7.14 3.25 -11.36
N GLN A 37 6.31 3.24 -10.32
CA GLN A 37 5.86 4.45 -9.64
C GLN A 37 6.87 4.79 -8.54
N PRO A 38 7.73 5.82 -8.72
CA PRO A 38 8.58 6.26 -7.62
C PRO A 38 7.66 6.70 -6.49
N SER A 39 7.83 6.06 -5.32
CA SER A 39 7.20 6.51 -4.08
C SER A 39 7.84 7.82 -3.67
N SER A 40 7.46 8.92 -4.32
CA SER A 40 7.84 10.28 -3.95
C SER A 40 7.02 10.69 -2.73
N ASN A 41 7.43 10.22 -1.56
CA ASN A 41 7.16 10.94 -0.31
C ASN A 41 8.28 11.99 -0.17
N LEU A 42 8.03 13.20 -0.68
CA LEU A 42 8.75 14.41 -0.28
C LEU A 42 7.99 15.06 0.87
#